data_AF-A0A373JB13-F1
#
_entry.id   AF-A0A373JB13-F1
#
_cell.length_a   1.000
_cell.length_b   1.000
_cell.length_c   1.000
_cell.angle_alpha   90.00
_cell.angle_beta   90.00
_cell.angle_gamma   90.00
#
_symmetry.space_group_name_H-M   'P 1'
#
loop_
_entity.id
_entity.type
_entity.pdbx_description
1 polymer ?
#
loop_
_entity_poly.entity_id
_entity_poly.type
_entity_poly.pdbx_seq_one_letter_code
_entity_poly.pdbx_strand_id
1 'polypeptide(L)'
;MADGKIVIETGLDTKGIENGLGKISSLASKGLATATKTITATSAALSGMGGYAVKVGSSFEAAMSQVAATMGMSAEEIHNGSAEFSKLQEAAKNAGATTKFSATQAAEALNYMALAGYDTNKSVQTLPTVLNLAAAGDMDLATASDMVTDSMSALGDKAGTVESFVDKMAKTSQKSNTSVQQLGEALLTVGGTAKSLAGGVTEANTVLGIFADNGVKGAKLLVA
;
A
#
# COMPACT_ATOMS: atom_id res chain seq x y z
N MET A 1 -65.99 36.24 39.49
CA MET A 1 -65.63 34.95 38.86
C MET A 1 -64.35 35.22 38.09
N ALA A 2 -63.21 34.71 38.54
CA ALA A 2 -61.91 35.03 37.96
C ALA A 2 -61.12 33.73 37.72
N ASP A 3 -60.66 33.59 36.49
CA ASP A 3 -59.89 32.49 35.89
C ASP A 3 -58.71 32.03 36.73
N GLY A 4 -58.70 30.75 37.10
CA GLY A 4 -57.55 30.06 37.70
C GLY A 4 -56.63 29.49 36.62
N LYS A 5 -55.66 30.27 36.15
CA LYS A 5 -54.51 29.74 35.40
C LYS A 5 -53.61 28.96 36.36
N ILE A 6 -53.43 27.66 36.10
CA ILE A 6 -52.39 26.85 36.74
C ILE A 6 -51.05 27.23 36.11
N VAL A 7 -50.21 27.93 36.87
CA VAL A 7 -48.81 28.17 36.52
C VAL A 7 -48.03 26.96 37.01
N ILE A 8 -47.57 26.11 36.10
CA ILE A 8 -46.59 25.07 36.43
C ILE A 8 -45.24 25.80 36.54
N GLU A 9 -44.88 26.21 37.75
CA GLU A 9 -43.51 26.62 38.04
C GLU A 9 -42.63 25.36 37.94
N THR A 10 -42.10 25.09 36.75
CA THR A 10 -40.90 24.28 36.61
C THR A 10 -39.74 25.13 37.11
N GLY A 11 -39.63 25.25 38.43
CA GLY A 11 -38.40 25.66 39.09
C GLY A 11 -37.36 24.60 38.80
N LEU A 12 -36.73 24.66 37.62
CA LEU A 12 -35.50 23.95 37.36
C LEU A 12 -34.48 24.52 38.36
N ASP A 13 -34.25 23.75 39.42
CA ASP A 13 -33.31 24.06 40.48
C ASP A 13 -31.88 24.03 39.90
N THR A 14 -31.49 25.15 39.31
CA THR A 14 -30.22 25.34 38.58
C THR A 14 -29.02 25.06 39.47
N LYS A 15 -29.16 25.26 40.79
CA LYS A 15 -28.12 25.01 41.79
C LYS A 15 -27.84 23.53 42.01
N GLY A 16 -28.84 22.66 41.89
CA GLY A 16 -28.65 21.20 41.94
C GLY A 16 -27.92 20.67 40.70
N ILE A 17 -28.24 21.23 39.53
CA ILE A 17 -27.64 20.88 38.25
C ILE A 17 -26.20 21.41 38.15
N GLU A 18 -25.92 22.64 38.57
CA GLU A 18 -24.55 23.18 38.65
C GLU A 18 -23.65 22.40 39.61
N ASN A 19 -24.18 21.98 40.77
CA ASN A 19 -23.44 21.13 41.69
C ASN A 19 -23.24 19.70 41.15
N GLY A 20 -24.21 19.17 40.40
CA GLY A 20 -24.08 17.89 39.70
C GLY A 20 -23.05 17.92 38.57
N LEU A 21 -23.06 18.99 37.77
CA LEU A 21 -22.14 19.22 36.66
C LEU A 21 -20.72 19.55 37.15
N GLY A 22 -20.59 20.28 38.26
CA GLY A 22 -19.32 20.52 38.95
C GLY A 22 -18.71 19.24 39.51
N LYS A 23 -19.52 18.33 40.05
CA LYS A 23 -19.07 17.00 40.49
C LYS A 23 -18.66 16.11 39.32
N ILE A 24 -19.44 16.10 38.23
CA ILE A 24 -19.10 15.41 36.97
C ILE A 24 -17.83 15.97 36.33
N SER A 25 -17.64 17.29 36.32
CA SER A 25 -16.43 17.94 35.83
C SER A 25 -15.23 17.63 36.73
N SER A 26 -15.42 17.56 38.06
CA SER A 26 -14.36 17.12 39.00
C SER A 26 -14.02 15.63 38.86
N LEU A 27 -15.00 14.79 38.51
CA LEU A 27 -14.83 13.35 38.26
C LEU A 27 -14.23 13.07 36.88
N ALA A 28 -14.59 13.87 35.88
CA ALA A 28 -13.98 13.83 34.54
C ALA A 28 -12.54 14.35 34.59
N SER A 29 -12.27 15.44 35.31
CA SER A 29 -10.92 15.96 35.49
C SER A 29 -10.05 15.09 36.39
N LYS A 30 -10.58 14.48 37.47
CA LYS A 30 -9.83 13.49 38.26
C LYS A 30 -9.70 12.14 37.56
N GLY A 31 -10.73 11.68 36.84
CA GLY A 31 -10.67 10.46 36.02
C GLY A 31 -9.69 10.59 34.86
N LEU A 32 -9.67 11.75 34.19
CA LEU A 32 -8.71 12.07 33.14
C LEU A 32 -7.31 12.31 33.72
N ALA A 33 -7.15 13.02 34.84
CA ALA A 33 -5.84 13.25 35.46
C ALA A 33 -5.24 11.99 36.10
N THR A 34 -6.07 11.10 36.64
CA THR A 34 -5.62 9.80 37.17
C THR A 34 -5.36 8.82 36.04
N ALA A 35 -6.18 8.78 34.97
CA ALA A 35 -5.85 8.04 33.75
C ALA A 35 -4.57 8.56 33.11
N THR A 36 -4.34 9.89 33.08
CA THR A 36 -3.10 10.48 32.56
C THR A 36 -1.89 10.15 33.45
N LYS A 37 -2.06 10.01 34.77
CA LYS A 37 -0.97 9.65 35.69
C LYS A 37 -0.66 8.15 35.78
N THR A 38 -1.65 7.27 35.64
CA THR A 38 -1.40 5.81 35.58
C THR A 38 -1.00 5.36 34.18
N ILE A 39 -1.43 6.06 33.13
CA ILE A 39 -0.83 5.95 31.80
C ILE A 39 0.63 6.42 31.89
N THR A 40 0.98 7.58 32.44
CA THR A 40 2.38 8.07 32.40
C THR A 40 3.41 7.20 33.14
N ALA A 41 3.03 6.46 34.19
CA ALA A 41 3.96 5.59 34.92
C ALA A 41 4.18 4.21 34.26
N THR A 42 3.21 3.71 33.47
CA THR A 42 3.33 2.43 32.73
C THR A 42 3.56 2.67 31.22
N SER A 43 3.40 3.90 30.75
CA SER A 43 3.56 4.29 29.35
C SER A 43 5.01 4.42 28.92
N ALA A 44 6.00 4.58 29.80
CA ALA A 44 7.37 4.63 29.30
C ALA A 44 7.75 3.36 28.48
N ALA A 45 7.17 2.20 28.83
CA ALA A 45 7.26 0.97 28.03
C ALA A 45 6.09 0.81 27.03
N LEU A 46 4.86 1.18 27.40
CA LEU A 46 3.64 0.96 26.57
C LEU A 46 3.27 2.11 25.61
N SER A 47 3.68 3.37 25.82
CA SER A 47 3.54 4.45 24.82
C SER A 47 4.59 4.35 23.71
N GLY A 48 5.74 3.72 24.00
CA GLY A 48 6.71 3.37 22.95
C GLY A 48 6.15 2.35 21.97
N MET A 49 5.51 1.29 22.46
CA MET A 49 4.93 0.23 21.61
C MET A 49 3.48 0.52 21.16
N GLY A 50 2.64 1.11 22.02
CA GLY A 50 1.25 1.45 21.73
C GLY A 50 1.08 2.70 20.87
N GLY A 51 1.92 3.73 21.08
CA GLY A 51 1.98 4.89 20.18
C GLY A 51 2.51 4.51 18.80
N TYR A 52 3.48 3.59 18.74
CA TYR A 52 3.99 3.06 17.47
C TYR A 52 2.97 2.17 16.77
N ALA A 53 2.26 1.30 17.48
CA ALA A 53 1.21 0.47 16.89
C ALA A 53 0.04 1.30 16.35
N VAL A 54 -0.42 2.32 17.08
CA VAL A 54 -1.45 3.26 16.61
C VAL A 54 -0.96 4.06 15.40
N LYS A 55 0.30 4.51 15.42
CA LYS A 55 0.89 5.25 14.29
C LYS A 55 1.02 4.36 13.05
N VAL A 56 1.50 3.12 13.19
CA VAL A 56 1.62 2.17 12.07
C VAL A 56 0.24 1.82 11.52
N GLY A 57 -0.75 1.57 12.39
CA GLY A 57 -2.14 1.34 11.96
C GLY A 57 -2.73 2.53 11.22
N SER A 58 -2.57 3.74 11.76
CA SER A 58 -3.04 4.98 11.14
C SER A 58 -2.34 5.29 9.82
N SER A 59 -1.02 5.09 9.72
CA SER A 59 -0.27 5.26 8.47
C SER A 59 -0.69 4.25 7.41
N PHE A 60 -0.96 3.00 7.81
CA PHE A 60 -1.48 1.99 6.91
C PHE A 60 -2.89 2.32 6.42
N GLU A 61 -3.79 2.74 7.31
CA GLU A 61 -5.14 3.19 6.92
C GLU A 61 -5.10 4.40 6.00
N ALA A 62 -4.22 5.37 6.27
CA ALA A 62 -4.03 6.52 5.38
C ALA A 62 -3.52 6.09 3.99
N ALA A 63 -2.54 5.19 3.93
CA ALA A 63 -2.03 4.66 2.67
C ALA A 63 -3.12 3.89 1.89
N MET A 64 -3.92 3.06 2.57
CA MET A 64 -5.04 2.35 1.96
C MET A 64 -6.15 3.29 1.49
N SER A 65 -6.43 4.36 2.26
CA SER A 65 -7.38 5.39 1.83
C SER A 65 -6.91 6.08 0.55
N GLN A 66 -5.60 6.29 0.40
CA GLN A 66 -5.03 6.81 -0.83
C GLN A 66 -5.20 5.82 -1.99
N VAL A 67 -4.89 4.54 -1.79
CA VAL A 67 -5.11 3.49 -2.81
C VAL A 67 -6.58 3.48 -3.27
N ALA A 68 -7.53 3.53 -2.33
CA ALA A 68 -8.94 3.51 -2.65
C ALA A 68 -9.36 4.75 -3.46
N ALA A 69 -8.85 5.94 -3.10
CA ALA A 69 -9.08 7.16 -3.85
C ALA A 69 -8.50 7.09 -5.26
N THR A 70 -7.28 6.55 -5.42
CA THR A 70 -6.63 6.38 -6.73
C THR A 70 -7.33 5.34 -7.60
N MET A 71 -7.85 4.26 -7.00
CA MET A 71 -8.66 3.26 -7.71
C MET A 71 -10.09 3.75 -8.01
N GLY A 72 -10.48 4.94 -7.55
CA GLY A 72 -11.81 5.51 -7.78
C GLY A 72 -12.91 4.81 -6.98
N MET A 73 -12.58 4.14 -5.88
CA MET A 73 -13.58 3.54 -4.99
C MET A 73 -14.37 4.65 -4.29
N SER A 74 -15.70 4.61 -4.37
CA SER A 74 -16.54 5.59 -3.68
C SER A 74 -16.46 5.44 -2.16
N ALA A 75 -16.68 6.53 -1.44
CA ALA A 75 -16.74 6.51 0.03
C ALA A 75 -17.84 5.56 0.53
N GLU A 76 -18.94 5.39 -0.22
CA GLU A 76 -20.00 4.42 0.07
C GLU A 76 -19.56 2.97 -0.13
N GLU A 77 -18.77 2.66 -1.17
CA GLU A 77 -18.18 1.33 -1.34
C GLU A 77 -17.22 0.99 -0.20
N ILE A 78 -16.40 1.96 0.24
CA ILE A 78 -15.49 1.76 1.38
C ILE A 78 -16.28 1.59 2.69
N HIS A 79 -17.27 2.45 2.95
CA HIS A 79 -18.09 2.40 4.17
C HIS A 79 -18.98 1.16 4.26
N ASN A 80 -19.45 0.63 3.12
CA ASN A 80 -20.23 -0.61 3.08
C ASN A 80 -19.35 -1.87 3.19
N GLY A 81 -18.04 -1.72 3.37
CA GLY A 81 -17.09 -2.82 3.46
C GLY A 81 -16.92 -3.54 2.13
N SER A 82 -16.64 -2.79 1.06
CA SER A 82 -16.44 -3.38 -0.28
C SER A 82 -15.44 -4.53 -0.23
N ALA A 83 -15.84 -5.65 -0.82
CA ALA A 83 -14.99 -6.83 -0.91
C ALA A 83 -13.66 -6.50 -1.59
N GLU A 84 -13.65 -5.57 -2.55
CA GLU A 84 -12.45 -5.13 -3.26
C GLU A 84 -11.50 -4.35 -2.35
N PHE A 85 -11.98 -3.40 -1.54
CA PHE A 85 -11.11 -2.70 -0.58
C PHE A 85 -10.52 -3.66 0.45
N SER A 86 -11.34 -4.58 0.97
CA SER A 86 -10.89 -5.60 1.91
C SER A 86 -9.82 -6.52 1.32
N LYS A 87 -9.97 -6.95 0.05
CA LYS A 87 -8.96 -7.74 -0.66
C LYS A 87 -7.62 -7.00 -0.76
N LEU A 88 -7.61 -5.71 -1.13
CA LEU A 88 -6.38 -4.92 -1.19
C LEU A 88 -5.73 -4.81 0.18
N GLN A 89 -6.54 -4.55 1.21
CA GLN A 89 -6.08 -4.41 2.58
C GLN A 89 -5.47 -5.71 3.11
N GLU A 90 -6.10 -6.85 2.82
CA GLU A 90 -5.61 -8.18 3.18
C GLU A 90 -4.34 -8.53 2.40
N ALA A 91 -4.28 -8.22 1.10
CA ALA A 91 -3.09 -8.43 0.29
C ALA A 91 -1.90 -7.61 0.82
N ALA A 92 -2.10 -6.34 1.15
CA ALA A 92 -1.04 -5.49 1.72
C ALA A 92 -0.59 -5.98 3.10
N LYS A 93 -1.51 -6.42 3.96
CA LYS A 93 -1.17 -7.01 5.27
C LYS A 93 -0.41 -8.32 5.12
N ASN A 94 -0.86 -9.21 4.23
CA ASN A 94 -0.23 -10.49 3.98
C ASN A 94 1.18 -10.30 3.40
N ALA A 95 1.33 -9.40 2.42
CA ALA A 95 2.62 -8.99 1.91
C ALA A 95 3.53 -8.41 3.01
N GLY A 96 2.97 -7.58 3.89
CA GLY A 96 3.65 -7.05 5.06
C GLY A 96 4.15 -8.11 6.04
N ALA A 97 3.47 -9.25 6.12
CA ALA A 97 3.80 -10.35 7.00
C ALA A 97 4.74 -11.40 6.37
N THR A 98 4.73 -11.52 5.04
CA THR A 98 5.43 -12.58 4.30
C THR A 98 6.66 -12.09 3.52
N THR A 99 6.82 -10.79 3.36
CA THR A 99 7.95 -10.18 2.63
C THR A 99 8.81 -9.31 3.54
N LYS A 100 9.92 -8.77 3.00
CA LYS A 100 10.77 -7.82 3.74
C LYS A 100 10.14 -6.43 3.91
N PHE A 101 9.04 -6.15 3.22
CA PHE A 101 8.39 -4.83 3.20
C PHE A 101 7.28 -4.77 4.23
N SER A 102 7.01 -3.57 4.77
CA SER A 102 5.87 -3.34 5.66
C SER A 102 4.53 -3.33 4.91
N ALA A 103 3.42 -3.51 5.63
CA ALA A 103 2.09 -3.42 5.04
C ALA A 103 1.82 -2.03 4.40
N THR A 104 2.36 -0.95 4.97
CA THR A 104 2.26 0.40 4.42
C THR A 104 3.03 0.52 3.09
N GLN A 105 4.22 -0.05 3.02
CA GLN A 105 5.00 -0.11 1.78
C GLN A 105 4.30 -0.96 0.69
N ALA A 106 3.66 -2.06 1.09
CA ALA A 106 2.84 -2.84 0.18
C ALA A 106 1.61 -2.04 -0.33
N ALA A 107 1.00 -1.22 0.52
CA ALA A 107 -0.06 -0.29 0.12
C ALA A 107 0.44 0.80 -0.85
N GLU A 108 1.66 1.33 -0.66
CA GLU A 108 2.29 2.24 -1.63
C GLU A 108 2.48 1.57 -3.00
N ALA A 109 2.94 0.32 -3.04
CA ALA A 109 3.04 -0.46 -4.28
C ALA A 109 1.68 -0.64 -4.96
N LEU A 110 0.61 -0.95 -4.21
CA LEU A 110 -0.75 -0.99 -4.74
C LEU A 110 -1.21 0.35 -5.29
N ASN A 111 -0.78 1.46 -4.69
CA ASN A 111 -1.09 2.80 -5.18
C ASN A 111 -0.42 3.08 -6.53
N TYR A 112 0.84 2.67 -6.73
CA TYR A 112 1.50 2.78 -8.04
C TYR A 112 0.79 1.95 -9.10
N MET A 113 0.33 0.74 -8.77
CA MET A 113 -0.45 -0.10 -9.69
C MET A 113 -1.80 0.54 -10.04
N ALA A 114 -2.47 1.14 -9.05
CA ALA A 114 -3.70 1.89 -9.27
C ALA A 114 -3.49 3.08 -10.22
N LEU A 115 -2.37 3.81 -10.06
CA LEU A 115 -1.98 4.89 -10.98
C LEU A 115 -1.70 4.37 -12.40
N ALA A 116 -1.15 3.16 -12.52
CA ALA A 116 -0.96 2.46 -13.80
C ALA A 116 -2.28 1.87 -14.36
N GLY A 117 -3.42 2.13 -13.72
CA GLY A 117 -4.75 1.72 -14.18
C GLY A 117 -5.11 0.26 -13.90
N TYR A 118 -4.40 -0.41 -12.98
CA TYR A 118 -4.72 -1.79 -12.60
C TYR A 118 -5.96 -1.82 -11.69
N ASP A 119 -6.86 -2.76 -11.94
CA ASP A 119 -7.97 -3.04 -11.03
C ASP A 119 -7.49 -3.76 -9.76
N THR A 120 -8.40 -3.93 -8.81
CA THR A 120 -8.10 -4.59 -7.53
C THR A 120 -7.52 -5.99 -7.69
N ASN A 121 -8.13 -6.86 -8.50
CA ASN A 121 -7.71 -8.25 -8.61
C ASN A 121 -6.36 -8.33 -9.33
N LYS A 122 -6.15 -7.53 -10.37
CA LYS A 122 -4.86 -7.45 -11.05
C LYS A 122 -3.76 -6.90 -10.14
N SER A 123 -4.06 -5.88 -9.34
CA SER A 123 -3.12 -5.32 -8.37
C SER A 123 -2.71 -6.34 -7.30
N VAL A 124 -3.69 -7.05 -6.70
CA VAL A 124 -3.41 -8.10 -5.70
C VAL A 124 -2.55 -9.24 -6.29
N GLN A 125 -2.81 -9.65 -7.53
CA GLN A 125 -1.99 -10.69 -8.20
C GLN A 125 -0.58 -10.20 -8.55
N THR A 126 -0.43 -8.91 -8.86
CA THR A 126 0.85 -8.33 -9.29
C THR A 126 1.73 -7.93 -8.10
N LEU A 127 1.12 -7.59 -6.96
CA LEU A 127 1.81 -7.11 -5.75
C LEU A 127 2.97 -8.01 -5.29
N PRO A 128 2.83 -9.33 -5.14
CA PRO A 128 3.95 -10.18 -4.72
C PRO A 128 5.14 -10.08 -5.67
N THR A 129 4.87 -9.90 -6.97
CA THR A 129 5.94 -9.80 -7.96
C THR A 129 6.69 -8.49 -7.87
N VAL A 130 5.99 -7.37 -7.72
CA VAL A 130 6.63 -6.06 -7.52
C VAL A 130 7.51 -6.07 -6.28
N LEU A 131 7.02 -6.64 -5.17
CA LEU A 131 7.80 -6.76 -3.94
C LEU A 131 9.01 -7.68 -4.13
N ASN A 132 8.85 -8.84 -4.77
CA ASN A 132 9.96 -9.74 -5.05
C ASN A 132 11.00 -9.11 -5.99
N LEU A 133 10.56 -8.35 -7.00
CA LEU A 133 11.46 -7.64 -7.90
C LEU A 133 12.24 -6.55 -7.16
N ALA A 134 11.56 -5.72 -6.38
CA ALA A 134 12.19 -4.71 -5.53
C ALA A 134 13.19 -5.35 -4.56
N ALA A 135 12.86 -6.51 -3.99
CA ALA A 135 13.75 -7.23 -3.10
C ALA A 135 14.98 -7.81 -3.81
N ALA A 136 14.80 -8.42 -4.98
CA ALA A 136 15.84 -9.09 -5.73
C ALA A 136 16.78 -8.11 -6.47
N GLY A 137 16.25 -6.98 -6.92
CA GLY A 137 17.00 -5.93 -7.60
C GLY A 137 17.56 -4.84 -6.68
N ASP A 138 17.25 -4.90 -5.38
CA ASP A 138 17.49 -3.81 -4.41
C ASP A 138 16.99 -2.44 -4.92
N MET A 139 15.77 -2.46 -5.48
CA MET A 139 15.12 -1.31 -6.11
C MET A 139 14.09 -0.69 -5.18
N ASP A 140 13.82 0.60 -5.36
CA ASP A 140 12.67 1.20 -4.70
C ASP A 140 11.35 0.68 -5.29
N LEU A 141 10.28 0.76 -4.48
CA LEU A 141 8.98 0.21 -4.84
C LEU A 141 8.32 0.94 -6.01
N ALA A 142 8.60 2.22 -6.22
CA ALA A 142 8.06 2.96 -7.35
C ALA A 142 8.68 2.43 -8.65
N THR A 143 10.00 2.38 -8.72
CA THR A 143 10.73 1.88 -9.89
C THR A 143 10.38 0.41 -10.18
N ALA A 144 10.27 -0.44 -9.16
CA ALA A 144 9.86 -1.82 -9.35
C ALA A 144 8.39 -1.94 -9.82
N SER A 145 7.49 -1.09 -9.31
CA SER A 145 6.09 -1.05 -9.74
C SER A 145 6.00 -0.64 -11.20
N ASP A 146 6.60 0.50 -11.56
CA ASP A 146 6.63 1.02 -12.93
C ASP A 146 7.23 0.00 -13.89
N MET A 147 8.34 -0.63 -13.52
CA MET A 147 8.99 -1.65 -14.35
C MET A 147 8.07 -2.83 -14.64
N VAL A 148 7.36 -3.35 -13.63
CA VAL A 148 6.41 -4.46 -13.84
C VAL A 148 5.21 -3.99 -14.63
N THR A 149 4.58 -2.87 -14.26
CA THR A 149 3.36 -2.39 -14.91
C THR A 149 3.60 -2.03 -16.37
N ASP A 150 4.72 -1.37 -16.67
CA ASP A 150 5.09 -0.96 -18.01
C ASP A 150 5.56 -2.14 -18.86
N SER A 151 6.36 -3.06 -18.29
CA SER A 151 6.80 -4.26 -19.04
C SER A 151 5.62 -5.15 -19.39
N MET A 152 4.71 -5.38 -18.44
CA MET A 152 3.49 -6.16 -18.69
C MET A 152 2.59 -5.49 -19.74
N SER A 153 2.48 -4.16 -19.70
CA SER A 153 1.68 -3.41 -20.68
C SER A 153 2.34 -3.41 -22.07
N ALA A 154 3.65 -3.27 -22.15
CA ALA A 154 4.42 -3.27 -23.40
C ALA A 154 4.38 -4.64 -24.09
N LEU A 155 4.50 -5.73 -23.31
CA LEU A 155 4.52 -7.09 -23.83
C LEU A 155 3.11 -7.66 -24.08
N GLY A 156 2.09 -7.18 -23.37
CA GLY A 156 0.72 -7.70 -23.46
C GLY A 156 0.66 -9.20 -23.18
N ASP A 157 -0.06 -9.97 -24.01
CA ASP A 157 -0.20 -11.43 -23.86
C ASP A 157 1.14 -12.18 -23.87
N LYS A 158 2.19 -11.58 -24.47
CA LYS A 158 3.53 -12.17 -24.54
C LYS A 158 4.30 -12.08 -23.22
N ALA A 159 3.84 -11.25 -22.28
CA ALA A 159 4.42 -11.17 -20.94
C ALA A 159 4.22 -12.48 -20.17
N GLY A 160 3.13 -13.21 -20.48
CA GLY A 160 2.67 -14.34 -19.69
C GLY A 160 2.14 -13.89 -18.32
N THR A 161 2.20 -14.79 -17.34
CA THR A 161 1.89 -14.44 -15.95
C THR A 161 2.99 -13.57 -15.36
N VAL A 162 2.61 -12.67 -14.46
CA VAL A 162 3.53 -11.79 -13.72
C VAL A 162 4.65 -12.58 -13.00
N GLU A 163 4.33 -13.75 -12.43
CA GLU A 163 5.29 -14.64 -11.77
C GLU A 163 6.33 -15.23 -12.76
N SER A 164 5.87 -15.75 -13.90
CA SER A 164 6.77 -16.24 -14.97
C SER A 164 7.66 -15.14 -15.54
N PHE A 165 7.21 -13.89 -15.58
CA PHE A 165 8.01 -12.77 -16.07
C PHE A 165 9.25 -12.57 -15.21
N VAL A 166 9.07 -12.47 -13.88
CA VAL A 166 10.19 -12.28 -12.95
C VAL A 166 11.07 -13.52 -12.83
N ASP A 167 10.51 -14.73 -12.81
CA ASP A 167 11.32 -15.96 -12.80
C ASP A 167 12.26 -16.03 -14.01
N LYS A 168 11.77 -15.65 -15.21
CA LYS A 168 12.60 -15.59 -16.43
C LYS A 168 13.70 -14.53 -16.33
N MET A 169 13.40 -13.35 -15.82
CA MET A 169 14.42 -12.30 -15.66
C MET A 169 15.47 -12.69 -14.63
N ALA A 170 15.06 -13.25 -13.49
CA ALA A 170 15.95 -13.73 -12.44
C ALA A 170 16.86 -14.87 -12.95
N LYS A 171 16.32 -15.82 -13.73
CA LYS A 171 17.11 -16.89 -14.36
C LYS A 171 18.13 -16.34 -15.36
N THR A 172 17.78 -15.34 -16.16
CA THR A 172 18.72 -14.71 -17.10
C THR A 172 19.81 -13.93 -16.39
N SER A 173 19.47 -13.16 -15.35
CA SER A 173 20.44 -12.42 -14.53
C SER A 173 21.43 -13.35 -13.84
N GLN A 174 21.01 -14.54 -13.40
CA GLN A 174 21.92 -15.54 -12.83
C GLN A 174 22.87 -16.17 -13.85
N LYS A 175 22.52 -16.14 -15.14
CA LYS A 175 23.25 -16.83 -16.22
C LYS A 175 24.09 -15.91 -17.10
N SER A 176 23.95 -14.60 -16.96
CA SER A 176 24.60 -13.60 -17.80
C SER A 176 25.13 -12.47 -16.92
N ASN A 177 26.06 -11.68 -17.41
CA ASN A 177 26.63 -10.55 -16.69
C ASN A 177 25.65 -9.35 -16.61
N THR A 178 24.45 -9.53 -16.05
CA THR A 178 23.39 -8.51 -15.97
C THR A 178 22.60 -8.60 -14.68
N SER A 179 21.88 -7.53 -14.31
CA SER A 179 20.92 -7.54 -13.20
C SER A 179 19.47 -7.58 -13.70
N VAL A 180 18.54 -7.98 -12.83
CA VAL A 180 17.10 -7.96 -13.13
C VAL A 180 16.65 -6.53 -13.48
N GLN A 181 17.17 -5.52 -12.77
CA GLN A 181 16.94 -4.12 -13.09
C GLN A 181 17.41 -3.77 -14.52
N GLN A 182 18.64 -4.14 -14.89
CA GLN A 182 19.18 -3.88 -16.22
C GLN A 182 18.39 -4.58 -17.33
N LEU A 183 17.91 -5.79 -17.08
CA LEU A 183 17.03 -6.51 -18.01
C LEU A 183 15.69 -5.78 -18.18
N GLY A 184 15.11 -5.26 -17.10
CA GLY A 184 13.85 -4.54 -17.15
C GLY A 184 13.97 -3.20 -17.85
N GLU A 185 15.00 -2.42 -17.53
CA GLU A 185 15.31 -1.17 -18.24
C GLU A 185 15.55 -1.43 -19.73
N ALA A 186 16.28 -2.50 -20.07
CA ALA A 186 16.50 -2.88 -21.46
C ALA A 186 15.19 -3.29 -22.15
N LEU A 187 14.34 -4.08 -21.50
CA LEU A 187 13.02 -4.48 -21.99
C LEU A 187 12.12 -3.27 -22.26
N LEU A 188 12.07 -2.30 -21.33
CA LEU A 188 11.34 -1.05 -21.50
C LEU A 188 11.90 -0.22 -22.67
N THR A 189 13.22 -0.18 -22.78
CA THR A 189 13.93 0.54 -23.86
C THR A 189 13.62 -0.05 -25.23
N VAL A 190 13.60 -1.38 -25.36
CA VAL A 190 13.24 -2.05 -26.62
C VAL A 190 11.73 -2.16 -26.85
N GLY A 191 10.93 -1.95 -25.80
CA GLY A 191 9.49 -1.72 -25.79
C GLY A 191 8.71 -2.62 -26.76
N GLY A 192 8.01 -1.99 -27.71
CA GLY A 192 7.16 -2.65 -28.70
C GLY A 192 7.88 -3.62 -29.64
N THR A 193 9.21 -3.54 -29.79
CA THR A 193 9.98 -4.53 -30.55
C THR A 193 9.99 -5.88 -29.84
N ALA A 194 9.99 -5.88 -28.50
CA ALA A 194 9.90 -7.12 -27.72
C ALA A 194 8.53 -7.81 -27.89
N LYS A 195 7.45 -7.03 -28.16
CA LYS A 195 6.12 -7.57 -28.46
C LYS A 195 6.08 -8.34 -29.79
N SER A 196 6.93 -7.98 -30.74
CA SER A 196 7.05 -8.62 -32.05
C SER A 196 7.85 -9.94 -32.02
N LEU A 197 8.55 -10.24 -30.93
CA LEU A 197 9.29 -11.50 -30.78
C LEU A 197 8.31 -12.66 -30.55
N ALA A 198 8.46 -13.72 -31.36
CA ALA A 198 7.58 -14.89 -31.29
C ALA A 198 7.66 -15.59 -29.93
N GLY A 199 8.87 -15.70 -29.36
CA GLY A 199 9.18 -16.30 -28.06
C GLY A 199 8.98 -15.39 -26.85
N GLY A 200 8.47 -14.16 -27.04
CA GLY A 200 8.12 -13.22 -25.97
C GLY A 200 9.29 -12.91 -25.02
N VAL A 201 9.00 -12.91 -23.72
CA VAL A 201 9.98 -12.58 -22.66
C VAL A 201 11.21 -13.49 -22.66
N THR A 202 11.05 -14.77 -22.99
CA THR A 202 12.16 -15.73 -22.97
C THR A 202 13.20 -15.41 -24.05
N GLU A 203 12.73 -15.14 -25.25
CA GLU A 203 13.60 -14.80 -26.39
C GLU A 203 14.23 -13.43 -26.19
N ALA A 204 13.44 -12.44 -25.74
CA ALA A 204 13.95 -11.11 -25.38
C ALA A 204 15.07 -11.19 -24.34
N ASN A 205 14.83 -11.88 -23.21
CA ASN A 205 15.84 -12.02 -22.16
C ASN A 205 17.08 -12.79 -22.62
N THR A 206 16.93 -13.76 -23.54
CA THR A 206 18.07 -14.50 -24.08
C THR A 206 18.97 -13.59 -24.90
N VAL A 207 18.39 -12.78 -25.79
CA VAL A 207 19.11 -11.79 -26.60
C VAL A 207 19.76 -10.74 -25.71
N LEU A 208 19.04 -10.21 -24.71
CA LEU A 208 19.55 -9.25 -23.74
C LEU A 208 20.71 -9.82 -22.90
N GLY A 209 20.63 -11.10 -22.51
CA GLY A 209 21.71 -11.79 -21.81
C GLY A 209 22.99 -11.86 -22.64
N ILE A 210 22.87 -12.20 -23.93
CA ILE A 210 24.00 -12.24 -24.86
C ILE A 210 24.61 -10.83 -25.03
N PHE A 211 23.79 -9.79 -25.18
CA PHE A 211 24.29 -8.41 -25.25
C PHE A 211 25.02 -8.01 -23.97
N ALA A 212 24.50 -8.40 -22.80
CA ALA A 212 25.10 -8.09 -21.52
C ALA A 212 26.45 -8.80 -21.31
N ASP A 213 26.59 -10.04 -21.76
CA ASP A 213 27.87 -10.76 -21.78
C ASP A 213 28.89 -10.10 -22.70
N ASN A 214 28.43 -9.45 -23.78
CA ASN A 214 29.25 -8.62 -24.67
C ASN A 214 29.43 -7.17 -24.18
N GLY A 215 28.97 -6.84 -22.97
CA GLY A 215 29.18 -5.53 -22.32
C GLY A 215 28.10 -4.47 -22.56
N VAL A 216 27.03 -4.78 -23.29
CA VAL A 216 25.89 -3.87 -23.55
C VAL A 216 24.73 -4.20 -22.62
N LYS A 217 24.43 -3.33 -21.64
CA LYS A 217 23.46 -3.58 -20.56
C LYS A 217 22.49 -2.41 -20.38
N GLY A 218 21.28 -2.68 -19.90
CA GLY A 218 20.29 -1.64 -19.55
C GLY A 218 19.86 -0.80 -20.74
N ALA A 219 19.59 0.48 -20.49
CA ALA A 219 19.16 1.44 -21.52
C ALA A 219 20.20 1.73 -22.63
N LYS A 220 21.43 1.18 -22.56
CA LYS A 220 22.45 1.35 -23.60
C LYS A 220 22.18 0.58 -24.91
N LEU A 221 21.17 -0.28 -24.96
CA LEU A 221 20.89 -1.11 -26.13
C LEU A 221 20.43 -0.37 -27.40
N LEU A 222 20.11 0.93 -27.34
CA LEU A 222 19.71 1.73 -28.52
C LEU A 222 20.89 2.28 -29.35
N VAL A 223 22.13 2.16 -28.85
CA VAL A 223 23.29 2.89 -29.42
C VAL A 223 24.36 1.94 -30.00
N ALA A 224 24.09 0.64 -30.04
CA ALA A 224 24.97 -0.38 -30.63
C ALA A 224 24.26 -1.09 -31.78
#